data_AF-R7S4Q9-F1
#
_entry.id   AF-R7S4Q9-F1
#
_cell.length_a   1.000
_cell.length_b   1.000
_cell.length_c   1.000
_cell.angle_alpha   90.00
_cell.angle_beta   90.00
_cell.angle_gamma   90.00
#
_symmetry.space_group_name_H-M   'P 1'
#
loop_
_entity.id
_entity.type
_entity.pdbx_description
1 polymer ?
#
loop_
_entity_poly.entity_id
_entity_poly.type
_entity_poly.pdbx_seq_one_letter_code
_entity_poly.pdbx_strand_id
1 'polypeptide(L)'
;MLPMLDKPPLHLAIIVARDSPMTVDCPPERRGFDDSFEAVKRKLALQVYTWQAYTAEQMRRHRFGRRAFRLDEVPSSERQHTLSTLPKIHILHSKRSVQEFRDKDNAQQYQGAKHGGAMLDFVTEILDSPACPSELRHGTGAHVACLTLDAHWDAQSKLLRGHAAVGFGGPGPGRKVGVMGSHWIHAAPLDLEEVTMRFLDTRATDERHCVNDLGECGTNWETLNIGSGAFLHETGHVLNNPHHPSGIMLRGYQEWNRAFMTREAYSSRRRTQGFRPITAEDDDVCHWHRLAAIRFRYHPLFHLPRDPQIPCVVENPKYQGPDGWQRYEEDEPSWQLTDGAVTLLVPAGAACVEFQVDGRFKTHFEWPYMDPASQPPPPSSLVFPPEYVSNLLHVDAMRAKVTLSAIATNHRQAEIPDFKNMFQQISLPGLQGGVMKTVVRGVEADDPRRHWIAPFPDRTPHGRAAGIRLVRVSVFAGAFLDGILFHYSDRSSQPYGSTTNSTPAHFDLQPGEDLAMLNVRSGGWIDALQIVTTLGRSSPFYGGGGGGVRSIEAPPGYVLVGLYGSSNDGGGKPGWVTSLGGLYQRG
;
A
#
# COMPACT_ATOMS: atom_id res chain seq x y z
N MET A 1 -25.81 19.64 -5.11
CA MET A 1 -24.55 18.88 -5.01
C MET A 1 -24.49 18.03 -6.27
N LEU A 2 -23.55 18.26 -7.18
CA LEU A 2 -23.40 17.40 -8.36
C LEU A 2 -23.05 15.98 -7.88
N PRO A 3 -23.70 14.91 -8.37
CA PRO A 3 -23.37 13.54 -7.96
C PRO A 3 -21.88 13.26 -8.21
N MET A 4 -21.18 12.72 -7.21
CA MET A 4 -19.75 12.40 -7.30
C MET A 4 -19.50 11.07 -8.04
N LEU A 5 -20.24 10.82 -9.13
CA LEU A 5 -20.28 9.54 -9.85
C LEU A 5 -18.97 9.18 -10.54
N ASP A 6 -18.06 10.15 -10.74
CA ASP A 6 -16.75 9.92 -11.36
C ASP A 6 -15.72 9.27 -10.41
N LYS A 7 -16.10 8.98 -9.15
CA LYS A 7 -15.17 8.41 -8.16
C LYS A 7 -15.39 6.91 -7.98
N PRO A 8 -14.29 6.12 -7.95
CA PRO A 8 -14.39 4.72 -7.57
C PRO A 8 -14.97 4.60 -6.15
N PRO A 9 -15.85 3.62 -5.89
CA PRO A 9 -16.37 3.37 -4.55
C PRO A 9 -15.45 2.43 -3.74
N LEU A 10 -15.62 2.42 -2.42
CA LEU A 10 -15.30 1.26 -1.60
C LEU A 10 -16.39 0.21 -1.82
N HIS A 11 -16.01 -0.95 -2.32
CA HIS A 11 -16.90 -2.09 -2.48
C HIS A 11 -16.98 -2.89 -1.19
N LEU A 12 -18.17 -3.45 -0.92
CA LEU A 12 -18.42 -4.31 0.22
C LEU A 12 -18.73 -5.72 -0.26
N ALA A 13 -18.11 -6.72 0.37
CA ALA A 13 -18.41 -8.11 0.08
C ALA A 13 -18.64 -8.92 1.37
N ILE A 14 -19.61 -9.84 1.35
CA ILE A 14 -19.73 -10.91 2.32
C ILE A 14 -19.30 -12.20 1.64
N ILE A 15 -18.29 -12.84 2.22
CA ILE A 15 -17.69 -14.08 1.73
C ILE A 15 -18.33 -15.24 2.47
N VAL A 16 -18.87 -16.18 1.70
CA VAL A 16 -19.70 -17.27 2.21
C VAL A 16 -19.10 -18.60 1.76
N ALA A 17 -18.91 -19.55 2.67
CA ALA A 17 -18.51 -20.91 2.32
C ALA A 17 -19.59 -21.61 1.47
N ARG A 18 -19.20 -22.59 0.63
CA ARG A 18 -20.10 -23.23 -0.34
C ARG A 18 -21.37 -23.82 0.30
N ASP A 19 -21.22 -24.37 1.50
CA ASP A 19 -22.20 -25.08 2.30
C ASP A 19 -22.51 -24.33 3.60
N SER A 20 -22.34 -23.01 3.58
CA SER A 20 -22.65 -22.14 4.71
C SER A 20 -24.12 -22.28 5.14
N PRO A 21 -24.40 -22.36 6.46
CA PRO A 21 -25.76 -22.26 6.97
C PRO A 21 -26.32 -20.83 6.88
N MET A 22 -25.53 -19.85 6.41
CA MET A 22 -25.91 -18.44 6.31
C MET A 22 -26.29 -17.82 7.67
N THR A 23 -25.57 -18.22 8.72
CA THR A 23 -25.75 -17.72 10.09
C THR A 23 -24.41 -17.41 10.75
N VAL A 24 -24.45 -16.61 11.82
CA VAL A 24 -23.27 -16.21 12.60
C VAL A 24 -23.44 -16.58 14.07
N ASP A 25 -22.34 -16.60 14.82
CA ASP A 25 -22.40 -16.79 16.27
C ASP A 25 -23.19 -15.67 16.93
N CYS A 26 -24.04 -16.05 17.89
CA CYS A 26 -24.91 -15.13 18.59
C CYS A 26 -25.25 -15.67 19.99
N PRO A 27 -25.33 -14.77 21.00
CA PRO A 27 -25.80 -15.13 22.33
C PRO A 27 -27.19 -15.79 22.27
N PRO A 28 -27.46 -16.82 23.09
CA PRO A 28 -28.70 -17.59 23.01
C PRO A 28 -29.98 -16.74 23.05
N GLU A 29 -29.98 -15.67 23.85
CA GLU A 29 -31.12 -14.78 24.02
C GLU A 29 -31.41 -13.88 22.80
N ARG A 30 -30.53 -13.87 21.80
CA ARG A 30 -30.63 -13.05 20.57
C ARG A 30 -30.73 -13.89 19.29
N ARG A 31 -30.67 -15.21 19.39
CA ARG A 31 -30.78 -16.13 18.24
C ARG A 31 -32.16 -16.07 17.57
N GLY A 32 -32.19 -16.43 16.28
CA GLY A 32 -33.38 -16.38 15.43
C GLY A 32 -33.62 -15.02 14.77
N PHE A 33 -32.83 -14.00 15.11
CA PHE A 33 -32.88 -12.69 14.46
C PHE A 33 -31.48 -12.12 14.25
N ASP A 34 -30.72 -11.90 15.34
CA ASP A 34 -29.41 -11.23 15.29
C ASP A 34 -28.32 -12.07 14.58
N ASP A 35 -28.53 -13.38 14.47
CA ASP A 35 -27.68 -14.37 13.79
C ASP A 35 -28.05 -14.60 12.32
N SER A 36 -29.16 -14.04 11.84
CA SER A 36 -29.61 -14.22 10.47
C SER A 36 -28.76 -13.46 9.46
N PHE A 37 -28.64 -14.01 8.25
CA PHE A 37 -27.92 -13.35 7.16
C PHE A 37 -28.44 -11.95 6.83
N GLU A 38 -29.75 -11.72 6.88
CA GLU A 38 -30.33 -10.40 6.63
C GLU A 38 -29.97 -9.40 7.74
N ALA A 39 -29.91 -9.84 9.01
CA ALA A 39 -29.39 -9.00 10.09
C ALA A 39 -27.91 -8.65 9.87
N VAL A 40 -27.08 -9.61 9.45
CA VAL A 40 -25.66 -9.37 9.15
C VAL A 40 -25.50 -8.30 8.06
N LYS A 41 -26.25 -8.41 6.96
CA LYS A 41 -26.23 -7.41 5.88
C LYS A 41 -26.61 -6.02 6.39
N ARG A 42 -27.70 -5.90 7.15
CA ARG A 42 -28.18 -4.62 7.68
C ARG A 42 -27.18 -3.99 8.66
N LYS A 43 -26.62 -4.80 9.55
CA LYS A 43 -25.59 -4.37 10.51
C LYS A 43 -24.33 -3.91 9.80
N LEU A 44 -23.82 -4.68 8.83
CA LEU A 44 -22.65 -4.30 8.04
C LEU A 44 -22.88 -2.98 7.30
N ALA A 45 -24.02 -2.83 6.63
CA ALA A 45 -24.39 -1.59 5.94
C ALA A 45 -24.33 -0.38 6.88
N LEU A 46 -24.94 -0.49 8.07
CA LEU A 46 -24.89 0.59 9.05
C LEU A 46 -23.47 0.87 9.55
N GLN A 47 -22.68 -0.16 9.85
CA GLN A 47 -21.30 0.02 10.31
C GLN A 47 -20.47 0.83 9.29
N VAL A 48 -20.60 0.53 8.01
CA VAL A 48 -19.85 1.25 6.98
C VAL A 48 -20.25 2.73 6.89
N TYR A 49 -21.52 3.06 7.11
CA TYR A 49 -21.92 4.48 7.23
C TYR A 49 -21.36 5.14 8.48
N THR A 50 -21.27 4.44 9.62
CA THR A 50 -20.60 5.00 10.81
C THR A 50 -19.12 5.26 10.54
N TRP A 51 -18.44 4.38 9.79
CA TRP A 51 -17.06 4.59 9.35
C TRP A 51 -16.93 5.82 8.44
N GLN A 52 -17.83 5.97 7.48
CA GLN A 52 -17.85 7.10 6.55
C GLN A 52 -18.08 8.42 7.31
N ALA A 53 -19.06 8.46 8.23
CA ALA A 53 -19.39 9.63 9.04
C ALA A 53 -18.22 10.03 9.95
N TYR A 54 -17.65 9.06 10.66
CA TYR A 54 -16.47 9.27 11.49
C TYR A 54 -15.28 9.79 10.69
N THR A 55 -15.01 9.17 9.54
CA THR A 55 -13.91 9.57 8.67
C THR A 55 -14.09 11.01 8.16
N ALA A 56 -15.31 11.38 7.74
CA ALA A 56 -15.61 12.74 7.33
C ALA A 56 -15.41 13.77 8.46
N GLU A 57 -15.77 13.42 9.70
CA GLU A 57 -15.54 14.28 10.87
C GLU A 57 -14.06 14.41 11.21
N GLN A 58 -13.32 13.31 11.24
CA GLN A 58 -11.86 13.33 11.46
C GLN A 58 -11.15 14.15 10.38
N MET A 59 -11.52 14.00 9.10
CA MET A 59 -10.97 14.80 8.01
C MET A 59 -11.29 16.29 8.16
N ARG A 60 -12.47 16.64 8.67
CA ARG A 60 -12.82 18.02 9.02
C ARG A 60 -11.93 18.56 10.14
N ARG A 61 -11.70 17.78 11.20
CA ARG A 61 -10.79 18.16 12.31
C ARG A 61 -9.35 18.36 11.82
N HIS A 62 -8.92 17.56 10.84
CA HIS A 62 -7.67 17.73 10.09
C HIS A 62 -7.67 18.89 9.08
N ARG A 63 -8.74 19.69 9.01
CA ARG A 63 -8.91 20.83 8.09
C ARG A 63 -8.93 20.46 6.59
N PHE A 64 -9.29 19.23 6.25
CA PHE A 64 -9.43 18.77 4.86
C PHE A 64 -10.88 18.80 4.36
N GLY A 65 -11.79 19.40 5.13
CA GLY A 65 -13.23 19.37 4.86
C GLY A 65 -13.82 17.99 5.16
N ARG A 66 -15.14 17.87 4.96
CA ARG A 66 -15.89 16.63 5.22
C ARG A 66 -15.76 15.69 4.01
N ARG A 67 -14.58 15.09 3.83
CA ARG A 67 -14.32 14.06 2.81
C ARG A 67 -14.26 12.67 3.43
N ALA A 68 -14.83 11.69 2.74
CA ALA A 68 -14.75 10.29 3.08
C ALA A 68 -14.81 9.46 1.78
N PHE A 69 -14.50 8.17 1.87
CA PHE A 69 -14.69 7.24 0.76
C PHE A 69 -16.16 7.18 0.33
N ARG A 70 -16.40 7.04 -0.98
CA ARG A 70 -17.74 6.79 -1.54
C ARG A 70 -18.12 5.32 -1.37
N LEU A 71 -19.40 5.03 -1.19
CA LEU A 71 -19.95 3.67 -1.27
C LEU A 71 -20.64 3.47 -2.61
N ASP A 72 -20.65 2.23 -3.09
CA ASP A 72 -21.50 1.86 -4.21
C ASP A 72 -22.94 1.72 -3.68
N GLU A 73 -23.81 2.68 -4.02
CA GLU A 73 -25.17 2.76 -3.49
C GLU A 73 -26.18 2.48 -4.60
N VAL A 74 -27.28 1.80 -4.25
CA VAL A 74 -28.40 1.58 -5.15
C VAL A 74 -29.05 2.93 -5.51
N PRO A 75 -29.33 3.23 -6.80
CA PRO A 75 -29.87 4.53 -7.20
C PRO A 75 -31.16 4.91 -6.47
N SER A 76 -31.21 6.16 -5.99
CA SER A 76 -32.30 6.70 -5.16
C SER A 76 -33.65 6.89 -5.86
N SER A 77 -33.79 6.50 -7.14
CA SER A 77 -35.08 6.53 -7.85
C SER A 77 -36.12 5.58 -7.23
N GLU A 78 -35.68 4.66 -6.38
CA GLU A 78 -36.52 3.73 -5.62
C GLU A 78 -36.75 4.28 -4.20
N ARG A 79 -37.89 4.95 -3.97
CA ARG A 79 -38.26 5.66 -2.73
C ARG A 79 -38.45 4.78 -1.46
N GLN A 80 -37.92 3.55 -1.41
CA GLN A 80 -38.19 2.58 -0.33
C GLN A 80 -36.95 2.05 0.40
N HIS A 81 -35.75 2.55 0.10
CA HIS A 81 -34.53 2.05 0.75
C HIS A 81 -34.30 2.65 2.14
N THR A 82 -34.02 1.80 3.12
CA THR A 82 -33.52 2.21 4.44
C THR A 82 -32.00 2.34 4.38
N LEU A 83 -31.36 3.06 5.32
CA LEU A 83 -29.88 3.12 5.39
C LEU A 83 -29.23 1.74 5.32
N SER A 84 -29.87 0.73 5.92
CA SER A 84 -29.36 -0.63 5.95
C SER A 84 -29.42 -1.38 4.61
N THR A 85 -30.10 -0.84 3.59
CA THR A 85 -30.26 -1.45 2.26
C THR A 85 -29.68 -0.60 1.11
N LEU A 86 -29.21 0.62 1.40
CA LEU A 86 -28.63 1.51 0.40
C LEU A 86 -27.29 1.04 -0.18
N PRO A 87 -26.30 0.58 0.62
CA PRO A 87 -25.01 0.20 0.07
C PRO A 87 -25.12 -1.17 -0.56
N LYS A 88 -24.59 -1.31 -1.78
CA LYS A 88 -24.49 -2.57 -2.48
C LYS A 88 -23.46 -3.45 -1.77
N ILE A 89 -23.94 -4.55 -1.21
CA ILE A 89 -23.12 -5.60 -0.60
C ILE A 89 -23.11 -6.81 -1.53
N HIS A 90 -21.94 -7.14 -2.05
CA HIS A 90 -21.74 -8.30 -2.90
C HIS A 90 -21.73 -9.57 -2.06
N ILE A 91 -22.49 -10.59 -2.45
CA ILE A 91 -22.48 -11.90 -1.79
C ILE A 91 -21.66 -12.83 -2.66
N LEU A 92 -20.48 -13.22 -2.18
CA LEU A 92 -19.55 -14.02 -2.96
C LEU A 92 -19.40 -15.40 -2.34
N HIS A 93 -19.80 -16.42 -3.10
CA HIS A 93 -19.73 -17.81 -2.68
C HIS A 93 -18.35 -18.39 -2.97
N SER A 94 -17.70 -18.88 -1.92
CA SER A 94 -16.45 -19.62 -2.00
C SER A 94 -16.69 -21.02 -2.56
N LYS A 95 -15.69 -21.54 -3.28
CA LYS A 95 -15.63 -22.98 -3.58
C LYS A 95 -15.13 -23.79 -2.38
N ARG A 96 -14.79 -23.17 -1.25
CA ARG A 96 -14.33 -23.84 -0.03
C ARG A 96 -15.52 -24.11 0.90
N SER A 97 -15.48 -25.22 1.64
CA SER A 97 -16.54 -25.58 2.58
C SER A 97 -16.40 -24.87 3.94
N VAL A 98 -17.45 -24.90 4.74
CA VAL A 98 -17.44 -24.45 6.13
C VAL A 98 -16.37 -25.20 6.93
N GLN A 99 -16.19 -26.49 6.64
CA GLN A 99 -15.14 -27.29 7.28
C GLN A 99 -13.74 -26.75 6.95
N GLU A 100 -13.48 -26.37 5.69
CA GLU A 100 -12.21 -25.75 5.29
C GLU A 100 -12.04 -24.36 5.94
N PHE A 101 -13.09 -23.54 5.97
CA PHE A 101 -13.07 -22.24 6.66
C PHE A 101 -12.75 -22.38 8.14
N ARG A 102 -13.35 -23.38 8.79
CA ARG A 102 -13.26 -23.61 10.23
C ARG A 102 -12.18 -24.62 10.62
N ASP A 103 -11.26 -24.98 9.71
CA ASP A 103 -10.14 -25.84 10.07
C ASP A 103 -9.22 -25.09 11.06
N LYS A 104 -8.79 -25.78 12.11
CA LYS A 104 -7.84 -25.24 13.09
C LYS A 104 -6.51 -24.86 12.43
N ASP A 105 -6.08 -25.60 11.41
CA ASP A 105 -4.81 -25.36 10.71
C ASP A 105 -4.90 -24.09 9.84
N ASN A 106 -6.11 -23.56 9.61
CA ASN A 106 -6.40 -22.32 8.87
C ASN A 106 -6.70 -21.12 9.78
N ALA A 107 -6.76 -21.31 11.11
CA ALA A 107 -7.17 -20.27 12.05
C ALA A 107 -6.03 -19.27 12.32
N GLN A 108 -6.24 -17.98 12.01
CA GLN A 108 -5.22 -16.92 12.15
C GLN A 108 -4.67 -16.81 13.58
N GLN A 109 -5.52 -17.02 14.59
CA GLN A 109 -5.15 -16.86 16.00
C GLN A 109 -4.47 -18.12 16.59
N TYR A 110 -4.40 -19.23 15.85
CA TYR A 110 -3.76 -20.45 16.34
C TYR A 110 -2.26 -20.44 16.01
N GLN A 111 -1.42 -20.37 17.05
CA GLN A 111 0.06 -20.37 16.90
C GLN A 111 0.61 -21.59 16.15
N GLY A 112 -0.09 -22.73 16.20
CA GLY A 112 0.28 -23.96 15.50
C GLY A 112 -0.34 -24.13 14.12
N ALA A 113 -1.00 -23.11 13.58
CA ALA A 113 -1.66 -23.18 12.27
C ALA A 113 -0.63 -23.41 11.16
N LYS A 114 -0.90 -24.37 10.28
CA LYS A 114 -0.07 -24.59 9.08
C LYS A 114 -0.32 -23.52 8.02
N HIS A 115 -1.49 -22.89 8.07
CA HIS A 115 -1.94 -21.94 7.06
C HIS A 115 -2.79 -20.82 7.67
N GLY A 116 -2.23 -20.07 8.63
CA GLY A 116 -2.94 -18.95 9.30
C GLY A 116 -3.38 -17.79 8.38
N GLY A 117 -2.89 -17.75 7.12
CA GLY A 117 -3.32 -16.80 6.09
C GLY A 117 -4.51 -17.27 5.23
N ALA A 118 -5.05 -18.46 5.48
CA ALA A 118 -6.02 -19.13 4.59
C ALA A 118 -7.25 -18.28 4.23
N MET A 119 -7.78 -17.49 5.17
CA MET A 119 -8.98 -16.69 4.89
C MET A 119 -8.71 -15.67 3.78
N LEU A 120 -7.54 -15.02 3.82
CA LEU A 120 -7.18 -14.07 2.78
C LEU A 120 -6.99 -14.76 1.43
N ASP A 121 -6.39 -15.95 1.41
CA ASP A 121 -6.23 -16.74 0.20
C ASP A 121 -7.57 -17.16 -0.38
N PHE A 122 -8.53 -17.55 0.46
CA PHE A 122 -9.87 -17.92 0.02
C PHE A 122 -10.63 -16.72 -0.53
N VAL A 123 -10.54 -15.54 0.10
CA VAL A 123 -11.12 -14.30 -0.46
C VAL A 123 -10.47 -13.96 -1.79
N THR A 124 -9.14 -14.03 -1.86
CA THR A 124 -8.37 -13.77 -3.08
C THR A 124 -8.77 -14.69 -4.22
N GLU A 125 -8.86 -16.00 -3.96
CA GLU A 125 -9.29 -17.02 -4.93
C GLU A 125 -10.66 -16.70 -5.53
N ILE A 126 -11.57 -16.15 -4.72
CA ILE A 126 -12.89 -15.73 -5.18
C ILE A 126 -12.80 -14.47 -6.02
N LEU A 127 -12.03 -13.46 -5.60
CA LEU A 127 -11.86 -12.21 -6.34
C LEU A 127 -11.18 -12.41 -7.71
N ASP A 128 -10.35 -13.44 -7.84
CA ASP A 128 -9.69 -13.83 -9.09
C ASP A 128 -10.58 -14.72 -9.97
N SER A 129 -11.69 -15.23 -9.43
CA SER A 129 -12.59 -16.15 -10.15
C SER A 129 -13.37 -15.43 -11.26
N PRO A 130 -13.60 -16.10 -12.41
CA PRO A 130 -14.53 -15.61 -13.44
C PRO A 130 -15.97 -15.43 -12.97
N ALA A 131 -16.37 -16.01 -11.83
CA ALA A 131 -17.68 -15.81 -11.22
C ALA A 131 -17.79 -14.50 -10.43
N CYS A 132 -16.66 -13.89 -10.06
CA CYS A 132 -16.63 -12.60 -9.37
C CYS A 132 -17.15 -11.50 -10.31
N PRO A 133 -18.00 -10.56 -9.83
CA PRO A 133 -18.38 -9.37 -10.58
C PRO A 133 -17.15 -8.66 -11.13
N SER A 134 -17.19 -8.27 -12.41
CA SER A 134 -16.02 -7.77 -13.11
C SER A 134 -15.41 -6.54 -12.46
N GLU A 135 -16.23 -5.72 -11.79
CA GLU A 135 -15.78 -4.53 -11.06
C GLU A 135 -14.87 -4.86 -9.87
N LEU A 136 -15.03 -6.03 -9.24
CA LEU A 136 -14.26 -6.45 -8.06
C LEU A 136 -12.99 -7.24 -8.38
N ARG A 137 -12.80 -7.63 -9.64
CA ARG A 137 -11.71 -8.54 -10.03
C ARG A 137 -10.35 -7.89 -9.86
N HIS A 138 -9.33 -8.74 -9.68
CA HIS A 138 -7.95 -8.29 -9.69
C HIS A 138 -7.60 -7.49 -10.97
N GLY A 139 -6.82 -6.42 -10.81
CA GLY A 139 -6.38 -5.56 -11.91
C GLY A 139 -7.33 -4.41 -12.25
N THR A 140 -8.54 -4.37 -11.68
CA THR A 140 -9.48 -3.24 -11.87
C THR A 140 -9.14 -2.02 -11.01
N GLY A 141 -8.23 -2.19 -10.06
CA GLY A 141 -7.93 -1.19 -9.04
C GLY A 141 -8.97 -1.08 -7.92
N ALA A 142 -9.97 -1.99 -7.87
CA ALA A 142 -11.02 -1.97 -6.86
C ALA A 142 -10.51 -2.04 -5.41
N HIS A 143 -11.24 -1.34 -4.54
CA HIS A 143 -11.03 -1.31 -3.09
C HIS A 143 -12.16 -2.12 -2.46
N VAL A 144 -11.84 -3.26 -1.83
CA VAL A 144 -12.88 -4.19 -1.35
C VAL A 144 -12.70 -4.48 0.14
N ALA A 145 -13.73 -4.19 0.94
CA ALA A 145 -13.82 -4.64 2.33
C ALA A 145 -14.70 -5.91 2.40
N CYS A 146 -14.11 -7.00 2.86
CA CYS A 146 -14.69 -8.34 2.87
C CYS A 146 -14.98 -8.82 4.30
N LEU A 147 -16.21 -9.21 4.59
CA LEU A 147 -16.59 -9.89 5.81
C LEU A 147 -16.67 -11.41 5.55
N THR A 148 -15.92 -12.25 6.25
CA THR A 148 -16.12 -13.72 6.19
C THR A 148 -17.29 -14.10 7.09
N LEU A 149 -18.37 -14.60 6.49
CA LEU A 149 -19.61 -14.92 7.21
C LEU A 149 -19.42 -16.07 8.18
N ASP A 150 -18.67 -17.10 7.78
CA ASP A 150 -18.56 -18.36 8.51
C ASP A 150 -17.55 -18.37 9.67
N ALA A 151 -17.13 -17.19 10.15
CA ALA A 151 -16.34 -17.08 11.37
C ALA A 151 -17.09 -17.70 12.55
N HIS A 152 -16.39 -18.47 13.37
CA HIS A 152 -17.01 -19.27 14.42
C HIS A 152 -16.09 -19.50 15.61
N TRP A 153 -16.64 -19.32 16.80
CA TRP A 153 -16.04 -19.61 18.09
C TRP A 153 -16.26 -21.08 18.47
N ASP A 154 -15.18 -21.84 18.43
CA ASP A 154 -15.17 -23.18 19.01
C ASP A 154 -14.85 -23.10 20.51
N ALA A 155 -15.90 -23.11 21.33
CA ALA A 155 -15.79 -23.02 22.79
C ALA A 155 -15.00 -24.20 23.41
N GLN A 156 -14.98 -25.37 22.77
CA GLN A 156 -14.26 -26.54 23.31
C GLN A 156 -12.75 -26.35 23.19
N SER A 157 -12.28 -25.90 22.02
CA SER A 157 -10.85 -25.63 21.80
C SER A 157 -10.43 -24.20 22.16
N LYS A 158 -11.38 -23.34 22.53
CA LYS A 158 -11.19 -21.91 22.76
C LYS A 158 -10.48 -21.23 21.60
N LEU A 159 -10.94 -21.53 20.38
CA LEU A 159 -10.32 -21.04 19.15
C LEU A 159 -11.35 -20.40 18.24
N LEU A 160 -11.06 -19.16 17.83
CA LEU A 160 -11.79 -18.48 16.77
C LEU A 160 -11.30 -19.00 15.41
N ARG A 161 -12.23 -19.52 14.61
CA ARG A 161 -11.98 -20.14 13.30
C ARG A 161 -12.75 -19.38 12.22
N GLY A 162 -12.39 -19.54 10.94
CA GLY A 162 -13.05 -18.82 9.83
C GLY A 162 -12.89 -17.29 9.87
N HIS A 163 -11.97 -16.80 10.71
CA HIS A 163 -11.69 -15.39 10.96
C HIS A 163 -10.30 -15.04 10.43
N ALA A 164 -10.19 -13.85 9.87
CA ALA A 164 -8.95 -13.10 9.80
C ALA A 164 -9.27 -11.63 10.10
N ALA A 165 -8.28 -10.91 10.61
CA ALA A 165 -8.18 -9.47 10.55
C ALA A 165 -6.89 -9.16 9.78
N VAL A 166 -7.03 -8.85 8.50
CA VAL A 166 -5.90 -8.55 7.62
C VAL A 166 -6.34 -7.67 6.46
N GLY A 167 -5.51 -6.69 6.12
CA GLY A 167 -5.75 -5.81 5.00
C GLY A 167 -4.45 -5.46 4.31
N PHE A 168 -4.54 -5.25 3.02
CA PHE A 168 -3.46 -4.65 2.25
C PHE A 168 -4.04 -3.81 1.11
N GLY A 169 -3.25 -2.84 0.74
CA GLY A 169 -3.50 -1.97 -0.39
C GLY A 169 -2.17 -1.37 -0.84
N GLY A 170 -2.23 -0.64 -1.93
CA GLY A 170 -1.07 0.01 -2.52
C GLY A 170 -1.51 0.88 -3.68
N PRO A 171 -0.64 1.78 -4.16
CA PRO A 171 -0.94 2.56 -5.35
C PRO A 171 -1.04 1.68 -6.61
N GLY A 172 -1.82 2.12 -7.60
CA GLY A 172 -1.97 1.45 -8.90
C GLY A 172 -3.04 0.36 -8.97
N PRO A 173 -3.05 -0.48 -10.02
CA PRO A 173 -4.08 -1.50 -10.27
C PRO A 173 -3.95 -2.77 -9.42
N GLY A 174 -2.97 -2.80 -8.50
CA GLY A 174 -2.78 -3.91 -7.56
C GLY A 174 -4.01 -4.14 -6.67
N ARG A 175 -4.06 -5.33 -6.07
CA ARG A 175 -5.13 -5.77 -5.18
C ARG A 175 -5.18 -4.92 -3.91
N LYS A 176 -6.39 -4.53 -3.51
CA LYS A 176 -6.69 -3.76 -2.30
C LYS A 176 -7.86 -4.42 -1.59
N VAL A 177 -7.57 -5.27 -0.62
CA VAL A 177 -8.57 -6.09 0.06
C VAL A 177 -8.32 -6.09 1.57
N GLY A 178 -9.40 -5.93 2.32
CA GLY A 178 -9.44 -6.05 3.77
C GLY A 178 -10.40 -7.18 4.13
N VAL A 179 -10.01 -8.05 5.05
CA VAL A 179 -10.78 -9.23 5.47
C VAL A 179 -10.99 -9.16 6.97
N MET A 180 -12.25 -9.29 7.39
CA MET A 180 -12.66 -9.37 8.79
C MET A 180 -13.64 -10.54 9.00
N GLY A 181 -13.52 -11.27 10.11
CA GLY A 181 -14.51 -12.28 10.51
C GLY A 181 -15.82 -11.68 11.03
N SER A 182 -16.93 -12.41 10.89
CA SER A 182 -18.27 -12.01 11.35
C SER A 182 -18.52 -12.12 12.86
N HIS A 183 -17.58 -12.66 13.64
CA HIS A 183 -17.77 -13.08 15.05
C HIS A 183 -18.25 -12.00 16.01
N TRP A 184 -18.06 -10.73 15.67
CA TRP A 184 -18.46 -9.56 16.47
C TRP A 184 -19.82 -8.98 16.06
N ILE A 185 -20.34 -9.34 14.87
CA ILE A 185 -21.48 -8.65 14.25
C ILE A 185 -22.76 -8.78 15.08
N HIS A 186 -22.89 -9.81 15.92
CA HIS A 186 -24.03 -9.95 16.83
C HIS A 186 -24.19 -8.75 17.77
N ALA A 187 -23.10 -8.05 18.10
CA ALA A 187 -23.09 -6.88 18.97
C ALA A 187 -23.45 -5.58 18.23
N ALA A 188 -23.41 -5.56 16.90
CA ALA A 188 -23.65 -4.37 16.10
C ALA A 188 -25.14 -3.99 16.03
N PRO A 189 -25.44 -2.66 15.96
CA PRO A 189 -26.80 -2.17 15.76
C PRO A 189 -27.34 -2.51 14.37
N LEU A 190 -28.63 -2.83 14.31
CA LEU A 190 -29.37 -3.08 13.05
C LEU A 190 -29.77 -1.81 12.31
N ASP A 191 -30.01 -0.74 13.06
CA ASP A 191 -30.48 0.57 12.61
C ASP A 191 -29.95 1.67 13.55
N LEU A 192 -30.25 2.93 13.21
CA LEU A 192 -29.70 4.07 13.93
C LEU A 192 -30.24 4.16 15.36
N GLU A 193 -31.47 3.72 15.58
CA GLU A 193 -32.16 3.71 16.86
C GLU A 193 -31.45 2.79 17.87
N GLU A 194 -30.86 1.69 17.40
CA GLU A 194 -30.11 0.76 18.25
C GLU A 194 -28.70 1.25 18.64
N VAL A 195 -28.12 2.25 17.98
CA VAL A 195 -26.72 2.66 18.18
C VAL A 195 -26.42 2.96 19.65
N THR A 196 -27.25 3.77 20.30
CA THR A 196 -27.04 4.16 21.70
C THR A 196 -27.14 2.97 22.65
N MET A 197 -28.13 2.10 22.46
CA MET A 197 -28.32 0.95 23.35
C MET A 197 -27.25 -0.12 23.16
N ARG A 198 -26.75 -0.34 21.94
CA ARG A 198 -25.69 -1.33 21.66
C ARG A 198 -24.35 -0.88 22.24
N PHE A 199 -24.00 0.40 22.14
CA PHE A 199 -22.80 0.95 22.79
C PHE A 199 -22.89 1.07 24.32
N LEU A 200 -24.06 0.81 24.92
CA LEU A 200 -24.25 0.76 26.38
C LEU A 200 -24.56 -0.64 26.90
N ASP A 201 -24.53 -1.65 26.03
CA ASP A 201 -24.85 -3.04 26.38
C ASP A 201 -23.69 -3.69 27.15
N THR A 202 -23.82 -3.71 28.48
CA THR A 202 -22.82 -4.25 29.42
C THR A 202 -23.02 -5.71 29.76
N ARG A 203 -23.91 -6.43 29.07
CA ARG A 203 -24.02 -7.88 29.24
C ARG A 203 -22.68 -8.53 28.95
N ALA A 204 -22.28 -9.42 29.86
CA ALA A 204 -21.05 -10.17 29.75
C ALA A 204 -21.09 -11.11 28.55
N THR A 205 -19.97 -11.24 27.86
CA THR A 205 -19.80 -12.18 26.76
C THR A 205 -19.86 -13.62 27.30
N ASP A 206 -20.81 -14.41 26.80
CA ASP A 206 -20.91 -15.83 27.13
C ASP A 206 -19.97 -16.63 26.23
N GLU A 207 -18.77 -16.94 26.74
CA GLU A 207 -17.72 -17.71 26.06
C GLU A 207 -18.11 -19.16 25.73
N ARG A 208 -19.31 -19.62 26.11
CA ARG A 208 -19.87 -20.88 25.61
C ARG A 208 -20.46 -20.74 24.20
N HIS A 209 -20.68 -19.50 23.74
CA HIS A 209 -21.40 -19.21 22.50
C HIS A 209 -20.73 -18.17 21.61
N CYS A 210 -20.02 -17.19 22.20
CA CYS A 210 -19.38 -16.10 21.46
C CYS A 210 -17.96 -15.87 22.00
N VAL A 211 -17.07 -15.38 21.15
CA VAL A 211 -15.67 -15.18 21.52
C VAL A 211 -15.46 -13.90 22.34
N ASN A 212 -14.66 -13.98 23.40
CA ASN A 212 -14.03 -12.82 24.03
C ASN A 212 -12.68 -12.55 23.32
N ASP A 213 -12.74 -11.95 22.14
CA ASP A 213 -11.60 -11.82 21.23
C ASP A 213 -10.42 -11.11 21.87
N LEU A 214 -9.26 -11.79 21.91
CA LEU A 214 -8.03 -11.37 22.59
C LEU A 214 -8.21 -10.96 24.07
N GLY A 215 -9.31 -11.37 24.72
CA GLY A 215 -9.66 -10.92 26.07
C GLY A 215 -10.11 -9.46 26.16
N GLU A 216 -10.41 -8.80 25.03
CA GLU A 216 -10.78 -7.39 24.96
C GLU A 216 -12.29 -7.17 24.79
N CYS A 217 -13.07 -8.23 24.59
CA CYS A 217 -14.49 -8.23 24.27
C CYS A 217 -15.30 -8.85 25.43
N GLY A 218 -15.04 -8.41 26.67
CA GLY A 218 -15.69 -8.97 27.86
C GLY A 218 -17.18 -8.63 27.99
N THR A 219 -17.65 -7.62 27.25
CA THR A 219 -19.06 -7.22 27.17
C THR A 219 -19.46 -6.89 25.74
N ASN A 220 -20.76 -6.89 25.44
CA ASN A 220 -21.27 -6.64 24.09
C ASN A 220 -20.82 -5.29 23.50
N TRP A 221 -20.79 -4.20 24.27
CA TRP A 221 -20.34 -2.91 23.75
C TRP A 221 -18.83 -2.89 23.45
N GLU A 222 -18.02 -3.62 24.23
CA GLU A 222 -16.60 -3.81 23.97
C GLU A 222 -16.40 -4.65 22.70
N THR A 223 -17.20 -5.70 22.49
CA THR A 223 -17.23 -6.49 21.24
C THR A 223 -17.53 -5.61 20.02
N LEU A 224 -18.49 -4.69 20.12
CA LEU A 224 -18.82 -3.76 19.04
C LEU A 224 -17.66 -2.82 18.71
N ASN A 225 -17.02 -2.23 19.74
CA ASN A 225 -15.87 -1.35 19.53
C ASN A 225 -14.72 -2.08 18.83
N ILE A 226 -14.34 -3.24 19.34
CA ILE A 226 -13.23 -4.03 18.78
C ILE A 226 -13.55 -4.47 17.37
N GLY A 227 -14.73 -5.07 17.15
CA GLY A 227 -15.12 -5.62 15.86
C GLY A 227 -15.22 -4.58 14.74
N SER A 228 -16.04 -3.54 14.96
CA SER A 228 -16.24 -2.47 13.97
C SER A 228 -14.96 -1.67 13.75
N GLY A 229 -14.26 -1.38 14.84
CA GLY A 229 -13.00 -0.65 14.84
C GLY A 229 -11.86 -1.35 14.10
N ALA A 230 -11.67 -2.64 14.37
CA ALA A 230 -10.68 -3.45 13.68
C ALA A 230 -11.04 -3.63 12.20
N PHE A 231 -12.33 -3.73 11.84
CA PHE A 231 -12.68 -3.81 10.42
C PHE A 231 -12.42 -2.47 9.69
N LEU A 232 -12.62 -1.34 10.37
CA LEU A 232 -12.22 -0.04 9.85
C LEU A 232 -10.68 0.08 9.73
N HIS A 233 -9.91 -0.54 10.62
CA HIS A 233 -8.46 -0.64 10.49
C HIS A 233 -8.06 -1.40 9.23
N GLU A 234 -8.64 -2.58 8.96
CA GLU A 234 -8.36 -3.32 7.73
C GLU A 234 -8.80 -2.56 6.48
N THR A 235 -9.93 -1.83 6.57
CA THR A 235 -10.38 -0.91 5.52
C THR A 235 -9.40 0.26 5.33
N GLY A 236 -8.73 0.71 6.39
CA GLY A 236 -7.63 1.67 6.31
C GLY A 236 -6.48 1.18 5.43
N HIS A 237 -6.08 -0.09 5.57
CA HIS A 237 -5.08 -0.71 4.69
C HIS A 237 -5.54 -0.76 3.23
N VAL A 238 -6.81 -1.10 2.98
CA VAL A 238 -7.41 -1.04 1.62
C VAL A 238 -7.25 0.37 1.02
N LEU A 239 -7.41 1.40 1.83
CA LEU A 239 -7.27 2.82 1.48
C LEU A 239 -5.82 3.34 1.54
N ASN A 240 -4.85 2.44 1.34
CA ASN A 240 -3.42 2.72 1.25
C ASN A 240 -2.81 3.37 2.52
N ASN A 241 -3.31 3.01 3.69
CA ASN A 241 -2.71 3.42 4.96
C ASN A 241 -1.88 2.30 5.59
N PRO A 242 -0.60 2.53 5.93
CA PRO A 242 0.15 1.62 6.79
C PRO A 242 -0.24 1.81 8.25
N HIS A 243 0.37 1.00 9.14
CA HIS A 243 0.35 1.29 10.57
C HIS A 243 0.94 2.67 10.85
N HIS A 244 0.34 3.37 11.82
CA HIS A 244 0.80 4.68 12.29
C HIS A 244 1.15 4.61 13.79
N PRO A 245 1.87 5.59 14.35
CA PRO A 245 2.23 5.60 15.77
C PRO A 245 1.05 5.78 16.75
N SER A 246 -0.14 6.12 16.26
CA SER A 246 -1.35 6.29 17.06
C SER A 246 -2.61 6.16 16.20
N GLY A 247 -3.78 6.19 16.84
CA GLY A 247 -5.06 6.19 16.15
C GLY A 247 -5.48 4.81 15.66
N ILE A 248 -6.49 4.77 14.78
CA ILE A 248 -7.10 3.54 14.26
C ILE A 248 -6.05 2.57 13.71
N MET A 249 -5.06 3.09 12.98
CA MET A 249 -4.01 2.27 12.36
C MET A 249 -2.97 1.69 13.34
N LEU A 250 -3.10 1.92 14.65
CA LEU A 250 -2.32 1.22 15.69
C LEU A 250 -3.14 0.30 16.60
N ARG A 251 -4.48 0.41 16.59
CA ARG A 251 -5.47 -0.10 17.60
C ARG A 251 -6.17 0.97 18.43
N GLY A 252 -6.13 2.24 18.04
CA GLY A 252 -6.87 3.32 18.72
C GLY A 252 -8.40 3.17 18.68
N TYR A 253 -8.92 2.22 17.90
CA TYR A 253 -10.35 1.96 17.72
C TYR A 253 -11.04 1.26 18.91
N GLN A 254 -10.31 0.91 19.96
CA GLN A 254 -10.89 0.26 21.14
C GLN A 254 -11.95 1.11 21.86
N GLU A 255 -11.94 2.42 21.63
CA GLU A 255 -12.86 3.42 22.19
C GLU A 255 -13.74 4.03 21.09
N TRP A 256 -13.99 3.26 20.03
CA TRP A 256 -14.78 3.65 18.84
C TRP A 256 -16.12 4.31 19.17
N ASN A 257 -16.82 3.83 20.21
CA ASN A 257 -18.06 4.40 20.73
C ASN A 257 -17.99 5.91 21.01
N ARG A 258 -16.83 6.44 21.41
CA ARG A 258 -16.71 7.84 21.85
C ARG A 258 -16.99 8.85 20.75
N ALA A 259 -16.86 8.46 19.49
CA ALA A 259 -17.24 9.30 18.37
C ALA A 259 -18.77 9.47 18.20
N PHE A 260 -19.57 8.60 18.81
CA PHE A 260 -21.03 8.54 18.58
C PHE A 260 -21.86 8.73 19.85
N MET A 261 -21.21 8.74 21.01
CA MET A 261 -21.87 8.66 22.31
C MET A 261 -21.51 9.86 23.19
N THR A 262 -22.44 10.25 24.05
CA THR A 262 -22.23 11.29 25.08
C THR A 262 -21.82 10.72 26.43
N ARG A 263 -21.85 9.38 26.57
CA ARG A 263 -21.42 8.65 27.77
C ARG A 263 -20.89 7.27 27.40
N GLU A 264 -19.97 6.77 28.21
CA GLU A 264 -19.37 5.45 28.07
C GLU A 264 -19.86 4.53 29.21
N ALA A 265 -20.00 3.24 28.87
CA ALA A 265 -20.32 2.21 29.84
C ALA A 265 -19.08 1.82 30.67
N TYR A 266 -19.26 0.99 31.69
CA TYR A 266 -18.12 0.42 32.41
C TYR A 266 -17.30 -0.48 31.48
N SER A 267 -15.97 -0.28 31.43
CA SER A 267 -15.08 -1.16 30.67
C SER A 267 -14.65 -2.32 31.54
N SER A 268 -15.08 -3.52 31.16
CA SER A 268 -14.67 -4.75 31.83
C SER A 268 -13.18 -5.03 31.61
N ARG A 269 -12.67 -4.67 30.42
CA ARG A 269 -11.25 -4.82 30.05
C ARG A 269 -10.33 -3.93 30.88
N ARG A 270 -10.66 -2.63 31.00
CA ARG A 270 -9.85 -1.67 31.79
C ARG A 270 -10.17 -1.68 33.27
N ARG A 271 -11.31 -2.25 33.66
CA ARG A 271 -11.88 -2.21 35.02
C ARG A 271 -12.10 -0.78 35.53
N THR A 272 -12.59 0.09 34.65
CA THR A 272 -12.81 1.51 34.93
C THR A 272 -14.22 1.94 34.56
N GLN A 273 -14.75 2.93 35.29
CA GLN A 273 -15.97 3.63 34.87
C GLN A 273 -15.71 4.39 33.58
N GLY A 274 -16.71 4.40 32.69
CA GLY A 274 -16.66 5.18 31.46
C GLY A 274 -16.93 6.67 31.69
N PHE A 275 -16.51 7.50 30.75
CA PHE A 275 -16.72 8.94 30.77
C PHE A 275 -18.18 9.35 30.72
N ARG A 276 -18.53 10.40 31.49
CA ARG A 276 -19.87 10.97 31.64
C ARG A 276 -19.76 12.46 32.04
N PRO A 277 -19.79 13.41 31.09
CA PRO A 277 -19.95 13.23 29.65
C PRO A 277 -18.67 12.77 28.95
N ILE A 278 -18.81 12.23 27.74
CA ILE A 278 -17.73 12.18 26.73
C ILE A 278 -17.67 13.56 26.06
N THR A 279 -16.46 14.10 25.94
CA THR A 279 -16.15 15.36 25.26
C THR A 279 -15.23 15.12 24.07
N ALA A 280 -15.01 16.15 23.26
CA ALA A 280 -14.09 16.07 22.13
C ALA A 280 -12.61 15.88 22.54
N GLU A 281 -12.27 16.05 23.82
CA GLU A 281 -10.93 15.82 24.35
C GLU A 281 -10.69 14.34 24.70
N ASP A 282 -11.78 13.55 24.81
CA ASP A 282 -11.73 12.15 25.24
C ASP A 282 -11.58 11.14 24.08
N ASP A 283 -11.41 11.62 22.84
CA ASP A 283 -11.21 10.79 21.63
C ASP A 283 -9.78 10.86 21.06
N ASP A 284 -8.82 11.29 21.88
CA ASP A 284 -7.39 11.40 21.54
C ASP A 284 -6.76 10.06 21.09
N VAL A 285 -7.25 8.93 21.60
CA VAL A 285 -6.82 7.59 21.18
C VAL A 285 -7.50 7.15 19.88
N CYS A 286 -8.81 7.40 19.75
CA CYS A 286 -9.60 7.01 18.59
C CYS A 286 -9.66 8.15 17.55
N HIS A 287 -8.61 8.24 16.73
CA HIS A 287 -8.50 9.21 15.65
C HIS A 287 -7.91 8.59 14.37
N TRP A 288 -8.07 9.27 13.24
CA TRP A 288 -7.18 9.05 12.09
C TRP A 288 -5.89 9.83 12.31
N HIS A 289 -4.73 9.15 12.31
CA HIS A 289 -3.44 9.81 12.43
C HIS A 289 -3.25 10.88 11.34
N ARG A 290 -2.47 11.94 11.60
CA ARG A 290 -2.28 13.05 10.65
C ARG A 290 -1.81 12.55 9.28
N LEU A 291 -0.81 11.67 9.27
CA LEU A 291 -0.31 11.06 8.03
C LEU A 291 -1.38 10.26 7.28
N ALA A 292 -2.31 9.61 8.01
CA ALA A 292 -3.43 8.93 7.37
C ALA A 292 -4.40 9.91 6.70
N ALA A 293 -4.68 11.03 7.37
CA ALA A 293 -5.48 12.10 6.79
C ALA A 293 -4.81 12.73 5.55
N ILE A 294 -3.48 12.89 5.51
CA ILE A 294 -2.77 13.39 4.32
C ILE A 294 -2.92 12.40 3.17
N ARG A 295 -2.79 11.10 3.42
CA ARG A 295 -3.02 10.07 2.39
C ARG A 295 -4.45 10.16 1.87
N PHE A 296 -5.44 10.23 2.75
CA PHE A 296 -6.84 10.40 2.34
C PHE A 296 -7.07 11.68 1.53
N ARG A 297 -6.43 12.81 1.87
CA ARG A 297 -6.54 14.05 1.08
C ARG A 297 -6.24 13.84 -0.41
N TYR A 298 -5.27 13.00 -0.73
CA TYR A 298 -4.87 12.72 -2.11
C TYR A 298 -5.50 11.46 -2.70
N HIS A 299 -6.28 10.71 -1.92
CA HIS A 299 -6.81 9.41 -2.35
C HIS A 299 -7.99 9.59 -3.31
N PRO A 300 -8.07 8.83 -4.43
CA PRO A 300 -9.16 8.98 -5.40
C PRO A 300 -10.56 8.84 -4.78
N LEU A 301 -10.72 7.91 -3.82
CA LEU A 301 -12.00 7.69 -3.12
C LEU A 301 -12.43 8.90 -2.27
N PHE A 302 -11.53 9.83 -1.95
CA PHE A 302 -11.73 10.96 -1.04
C PHE A 302 -11.62 12.33 -1.73
N HIS A 303 -11.30 12.35 -3.02
CA HIS A 303 -11.21 13.57 -3.80
C HIS A 303 -12.49 14.39 -3.66
N LEU A 304 -12.43 15.72 -3.69
CA LEU A 304 -13.60 16.60 -3.74
C LEU A 304 -13.54 17.47 -5.01
N PRO A 305 -14.69 17.82 -5.64
CA PRO A 305 -14.68 18.64 -6.86
C PRO A 305 -14.05 20.04 -6.71
N ARG A 306 -13.90 20.52 -5.45
CA ARG A 306 -13.27 21.80 -5.11
C ARG A 306 -11.81 21.66 -4.73
N ASP A 307 -11.24 20.45 -4.76
CA ASP A 307 -9.82 20.29 -4.49
C ASP A 307 -9.02 21.02 -5.58
N PRO A 308 -8.00 21.79 -5.21
CA PRO A 308 -7.20 22.52 -6.19
C PRO A 308 -6.39 21.56 -7.06
N GLN A 309 -6.20 21.96 -8.31
CA GLN A 309 -5.33 21.28 -9.24
C GLN A 309 -3.87 21.43 -8.84
N ILE A 310 -3.11 20.33 -8.85
CA ILE A 310 -1.71 20.30 -8.42
C ILE A 310 -0.84 20.84 -9.58
N PRO A 311 -0.14 21.98 -9.43
CA PRO A 311 0.57 22.63 -10.54
C PRO A 311 1.61 21.72 -11.20
N CYS A 312 2.46 21.05 -10.41
CA CYS A 312 3.48 20.13 -10.93
C CYS A 312 2.91 18.91 -11.66
N VAL A 313 1.60 18.64 -11.55
CA VAL A 313 0.91 17.61 -12.33
C VAL A 313 0.31 18.20 -13.59
N VAL A 314 -0.43 19.30 -13.48
CA VAL A 314 -1.12 19.92 -14.63
C VAL A 314 -0.16 20.52 -15.64
N GLU A 315 0.98 21.04 -15.20
CA GLU A 315 1.97 21.69 -16.07
C GLU A 315 2.97 20.69 -16.65
N ASN A 316 3.04 19.46 -16.13
CA ASN A 316 4.05 18.49 -16.54
C ASN A 316 3.67 17.83 -17.88
N PRO A 317 4.46 18.01 -18.96
CA PRO A 317 4.18 17.44 -20.27
C PRO A 317 4.09 15.91 -20.26
N LYS A 318 4.76 15.24 -19.29
CA LYS A 318 4.74 13.78 -19.12
C LYS A 318 3.31 13.25 -18.92
N TYR A 319 2.46 14.03 -18.25
CA TYR A 319 1.09 13.65 -17.87
C TYR A 319 0.03 14.16 -18.85
N GLN A 320 0.46 14.74 -19.98
CA GLN A 320 -0.46 15.21 -21.01
C GLN A 320 -0.68 14.14 -22.08
N GLY A 321 -1.81 14.23 -22.78
CA GLY A 321 -2.18 13.32 -23.87
C GLY A 321 -2.86 12.03 -23.42
N PRO A 322 -3.13 11.10 -24.36
CA PRO A 322 -3.97 9.91 -24.13
C PRO A 322 -3.49 9.01 -22.98
N ASP A 323 -2.17 8.85 -22.83
CA ASP A 323 -1.56 7.97 -21.82
C ASP A 323 -1.11 8.74 -20.57
N GLY A 324 -1.40 10.04 -20.49
CA GLY A 324 -0.91 10.93 -19.45
C GLY A 324 -1.34 10.52 -18.04
N TRP A 325 -2.58 10.06 -17.90
CA TRP A 325 -3.10 9.54 -16.64
C TRP A 325 -2.36 8.28 -16.17
N GLN A 326 -2.13 7.31 -17.07
CA GLN A 326 -1.40 6.10 -16.72
C GLN A 326 0.03 6.43 -16.28
N ARG A 327 0.70 7.35 -17.00
CA ARG A 327 2.03 7.83 -16.62
C ARG A 327 2.04 8.49 -15.25
N TYR A 328 1.04 9.33 -14.94
CA TYR A 328 0.88 9.92 -13.62
C TYR A 328 0.66 8.84 -12.55
N GLU A 329 -0.22 7.88 -12.80
CA GLU A 329 -0.54 6.82 -11.85
C GLU A 329 0.66 5.91 -11.58
N GLU A 330 1.56 5.70 -12.54
CA GLU A 330 2.74 4.85 -12.40
C GLU A 330 4.01 5.59 -11.94
N ASP A 331 4.00 6.93 -11.87
CA ASP A 331 5.23 7.73 -11.63
C ASP A 331 5.69 7.68 -10.17
N GLU A 332 6.77 6.96 -9.89
CA GLU A 332 7.25 6.79 -8.52
C GLU A 332 8.29 7.85 -8.13
N PRO A 333 8.28 8.36 -6.88
CA PRO A 333 9.37 9.19 -6.40
C PRO A 333 10.70 8.43 -6.41
N SER A 334 11.80 9.17 -6.46
CA SER A 334 13.15 8.59 -6.44
C SER A 334 14.12 9.42 -5.60
N TRP A 335 15.07 8.73 -4.96
CA TRP A 335 16.12 9.33 -4.16
C TRP A 335 17.45 9.26 -4.89
N GLN A 336 18.19 10.35 -4.90
CA GLN A 336 19.50 10.49 -5.54
C GLN A 336 20.48 11.22 -4.60
N LEU A 337 21.78 11.01 -4.75
CA LEU A 337 22.79 11.82 -4.09
C LEU A 337 23.36 12.82 -5.10
N THR A 338 23.21 14.12 -4.81
CA THR A 338 23.69 15.20 -5.66
C THR A 338 24.46 16.19 -4.79
N ASP A 339 25.71 16.46 -5.15
CA ASP A 339 26.56 17.47 -4.49
C ASP A 339 26.61 17.39 -2.96
N GLY A 340 26.66 16.16 -2.43
CA GLY A 340 26.76 15.92 -0.99
C GLY A 340 25.44 16.07 -0.22
N ALA A 341 24.31 16.12 -0.90
CA ALA A 341 22.98 16.09 -0.29
C ALA A 341 22.08 15.03 -0.95
N VAL A 342 21.15 14.47 -0.17
CA VAL A 342 20.16 13.53 -0.70
C VAL A 342 19.01 14.34 -1.31
N THR A 343 18.76 14.14 -2.60
CA THR A 343 17.67 14.79 -3.33
C THR A 343 16.54 13.79 -3.57
N LEU A 344 15.32 14.19 -3.23
CA LEU A 344 14.09 13.52 -3.62
C LEU A 344 13.58 14.15 -4.91
N LEU A 345 13.48 13.37 -5.98
CA LEU A 345 12.75 13.73 -7.18
C LEU A 345 11.36 13.10 -7.11
N VAL A 346 10.33 13.92 -7.27
CA VAL A 346 8.93 13.50 -7.11
C VAL A 346 8.06 14.25 -8.14
N PRO A 347 8.08 13.86 -9.42
CA PRO A 347 7.45 14.63 -10.49
C PRO A 347 5.94 14.84 -10.30
N ALA A 348 5.26 13.91 -9.62
CA ALA A 348 3.85 14.03 -9.27
C ALA A 348 3.57 15.02 -8.12
N GLY A 349 4.60 15.51 -7.42
CA GLY A 349 4.49 16.37 -6.24
C GLY A 349 4.53 15.57 -4.93
N ALA A 350 5.28 16.04 -3.93
CA ALA A 350 5.32 15.42 -2.60
C ALA A 350 4.04 15.70 -1.80
N ALA A 351 3.33 14.66 -1.38
CA ALA A 351 2.25 14.79 -0.40
C ALA A 351 2.81 14.88 1.03
N CYS A 352 3.76 14.00 1.37
CA CYS A 352 4.53 14.07 2.61
C CYS A 352 5.89 13.37 2.51
N VAL A 353 6.79 13.73 3.41
CA VAL A 353 8.06 13.02 3.67
C VAL A 353 8.12 12.70 5.15
N GLU A 354 8.17 11.42 5.49
CA GLU A 354 8.22 10.89 6.85
C GLU A 354 9.67 10.60 7.24
N PHE A 355 10.02 10.90 8.50
CA PHE A 355 11.35 10.64 9.06
C PHE A 355 11.24 9.72 10.26
N GLN A 356 12.06 8.67 10.24
CA GLN A 356 12.15 7.71 11.33
C GLN A 356 13.59 7.60 11.82
N VAL A 357 13.76 7.35 13.11
CA VAL A 357 15.06 7.04 13.74
C VAL A 357 14.90 5.70 14.45
N ASP A 358 15.76 4.74 14.11
CA ASP A 358 15.74 3.37 14.64
C ASP A 358 14.36 2.70 14.51
N GLY A 359 13.71 2.90 13.36
CA GLY A 359 12.38 2.34 13.05
C GLY A 359 11.21 2.99 13.80
N ARG A 360 11.45 4.13 14.47
CA ARG A 360 10.40 4.89 15.17
C ARG A 360 10.16 6.21 14.46
N PHE A 361 8.90 6.50 14.16
CA PHE A 361 8.46 7.80 13.67
C PHE A 361 8.98 8.94 14.56
N LYS A 362 9.53 9.98 13.93
CA LYS A 362 10.01 11.19 14.61
C LYS A 362 9.23 12.43 14.19
N THR A 363 9.13 12.67 12.89
CA THR A 363 8.47 13.85 12.34
C THR A 363 8.14 13.63 10.86
N HIS A 364 7.44 14.59 10.24
CA HIS A 364 7.16 14.61 8.82
C HIS A 364 7.06 16.04 8.28
N PHE A 365 7.29 16.18 6.97
CA PHE A 365 6.81 17.33 6.20
C PHE A 365 5.57 16.94 5.43
N GLU A 366 4.63 17.87 5.24
CA GLU A 366 3.40 17.66 4.49
C GLU A 366 3.09 18.86 3.60
N TRP A 367 2.49 18.59 2.45
CA TRP A 367 1.95 19.58 1.54
C TRP A 367 0.52 19.19 1.22
N PRO A 368 -0.47 19.60 2.04
CA PRO A 368 -1.87 19.21 1.84
C PRO A 368 -2.57 19.96 0.71
N TYR A 369 -2.04 21.13 0.34
CA TYR A 369 -2.50 22.00 -0.75
C TYR A 369 -4.03 22.10 -0.83
N MET A 370 -4.62 22.66 0.22
CA MET A 370 -6.06 22.90 0.36
C MET A 370 -6.45 24.31 -0.09
N ASP A 371 -5.56 25.28 0.10
CA ASP A 371 -5.76 26.69 -0.25
C ASP A 371 -4.54 27.21 -1.03
N PRO A 372 -4.61 27.24 -2.37
CA PRO A 372 -3.52 27.72 -3.22
C PRO A 372 -3.11 29.18 -2.96
N ALA A 373 -3.95 29.99 -2.32
CA ALA A 373 -3.63 31.39 -2.02
C ALA A 373 -2.67 31.52 -0.83
N SER A 374 -2.63 30.54 0.08
CA SER A 374 -1.86 30.60 1.32
C SER A 374 -0.88 29.44 1.51
N GLN A 375 -0.98 28.38 0.71
CA GLN A 375 -0.15 27.18 0.84
C GLN A 375 0.73 26.97 -0.39
N PRO A 376 2.02 26.63 -0.20
CA PRO A 376 2.87 26.27 -1.32
C PRO A 376 2.34 24.99 -2.00
N PRO A 377 2.47 24.87 -3.33
CA PRO A 377 2.14 23.64 -4.02
C PRO A 377 3.05 22.49 -3.56
N PRO A 378 2.59 21.23 -3.72
CA PRO A 378 3.43 20.06 -3.58
C PRO A 378 4.71 20.21 -4.43
N PRO A 379 5.91 20.15 -3.84
CA PRO A 379 7.15 20.33 -4.57
C PRO A 379 7.44 19.10 -5.43
N SER A 380 8.04 19.31 -6.61
CA SER A 380 8.49 18.23 -7.49
C SER A 380 9.91 17.74 -7.18
N SER A 381 10.64 18.47 -6.33
CA SER A 381 11.97 18.11 -5.85
C SER A 381 12.24 18.69 -4.46
N LEU A 382 12.96 17.96 -3.62
CA LEU A 382 13.37 18.36 -2.27
C LEU A 382 14.81 17.93 -2.01
N VAL A 383 15.58 18.74 -1.27
CA VAL A 383 16.99 18.46 -0.96
C VAL A 383 17.17 18.34 0.55
N PHE A 384 17.87 17.30 0.98
CA PHE A 384 18.13 16.95 2.37
C PHE A 384 19.64 16.83 2.62
N PRO A 385 20.30 17.93 2.98
CA PRO A 385 21.68 17.90 3.45
C PRO A 385 21.82 17.16 4.80
N PRO A 386 22.93 16.44 5.07
CA PRO A 386 23.13 15.71 6.33
C PRO A 386 22.96 16.56 7.58
N GLU A 387 23.46 17.78 7.57
CA GLU A 387 23.36 18.73 8.68
C GLU A 387 21.91 19.16 8.93
N TYR A 388 21.13 19.35 7.88
CA TYR A 388 19.71 19.67 8.00
C TYR A 388 18.93 18.52 8.63
N VAL A 389 19.14 17.29 8.14
CA VAL A 389 18.49 16.09 8.68
C VAL A 389 18.91 15.86 10.14
N SER A 390 20.19 16.07 10.46
CA SER A 390 20.69 15.90 11.82
C SER A 390 20.05 16.89 12.80
N ASN A 391 19.96 18.16 12.39
CA ASN A 391 19.32 19.20 13.19
C ASN A 391 17.82 18.96 13.38
N LEU A 392 17.12 18.56 12.30
CA LEU A 392 15.69 18.27 12.32
C LEU A 392 15.35 17.13 13.29
N LEU A 393 16.18 16.10 13.33
CA LEU A 393 15.91 14.88 14.10
C LEU A 393 16.59 14.86 15.48
N HIS A 394 17.41 15.88 15.77
CA HIS A 394 18.23 15.96 16.98
C HIS A 394 19.12 14.72 17.19
N VAL A 395 19.66 14.18 16.10
CA VAL A 395 20.60 13.03 16.08
C VAL A 395 21.65 13.25 15.00
N ASP A 396 22.81 12.61 15.09
CA ASP A 396 23.78 12.59 13.98
C ASP A 396 23.26 11.64 12.89
N ALA A 397 22.73 12.19 11.79
CA ALA A 397 22.14 11.42 10.69
C ALA A 397 23.17 10.56 9.93
N MET A 398 24.47 10.84 10.09
CA MET A 398 25.56 10.04 9.52
C MET A 398 25.98 8.89 10.43
N ARG A 399 25.46 8.81 11.67
CA ARG A 399 25.71 7.71 12.61
C ARG A 399 24.45 6.89 12.91
N ALA A 400 23.34 7.55 13.22
CA ALA A 400 22.07 6.91 13.53
C ALA A 400 21.49 6.16 12.31
N LYS A 401 20.57 5.21 12.55
CA LYS A 401 19.78 4.63 11.47
C LYS A 401 18.59 5.53 11.21
N VAL A 402 18.67 6.32 10.15
CA VAL A 402 17.63 7.28 9.76
C VAL A 402 16.94 6.80 8.49
N THR A 403 15.62 6.65 8.54
CA THR A 403 14.80 6.27 7.39
C THR A 403 14.02 7.48 6.90
N LEU A 404 14.07 7.78 5.59
CA LEU A 404 13.19 8.77 4.97
C LEU A 404 12.26 8.06 3.99
N SER A 405 10.96 8.31 4.13
CA SER A 405 9.92 7.72 3.28
C SER A 405 9.10 8.83 2.65
N ALA A 406 9.13 8.93 1.32
CA ALA A 406 8.37 9.92 0.57
C ALA A 406 7.08 9.32 0.02
N ILE A 407 6.00 10.08 0.10
CA ILE A 407 4.71 9.77 -0.51
C ILE A 407 4.34 10.90 -1.45
N ALA A 408 4.08 10.56 -2.71
CA ALA A 408 3.66 11.49 -3.74
C ALA A 408 2.13 11.64 -3.77
N THR A 409 1.62 12.69 -4.42
CA THR A 409 0.17 12.95 -4.51
C THR A 409 -0.59 11.90 -5.34
N ASN A 410 0.12 11.09 -6.13
CA ASN A 410 -0.41 9.93 -6.84
C ASN A 410 -0.34 8.64 -5.99
N HIS A 411 -0.02 8.75 -4.69
CA HIS A 411 0.17 7.65 -3.74
C HIS A 411 1.39 6.76 -3.96
N ARG A 412 2.23 7.05 -4.98
CA ARG A 412 3.50 6.34 -5.14
C ARG A 412 4.45 6.72 -4.04
N GLN A 413 5.30 5.76 -3.67
CA GLN A 413 6.20 5.89 -2.54
C GLN A 413 7.61 5.43 -2.87
N ALA A 414 8.56 6.00 -2.15
CA ALA A 414 9.97 5.62 -2.19
C ALA A 414 10.60 5.84 -0.83
N GLU A 415 11.46 4.94 -0.44
CA GLU A 415 12.10 4.94 0.87
C GLU A 415 13.61 4.80 0.71
N ILE A 416 14.34 5.47 1.61
CA ILE A 416 15.73 5.16 1.92
C ILE A 416 15.79 4.59 3.34
N PRO A 417 15.99 3.26 3.51
CA PRO A 417 15.97 2.62 4.83
C PRO A 417 17.05 3.13 5.78
N ASP A 418 18.18 3.59 5.23
CA ASP A 418 19.28 4.16 6.00
C ASP A 418 19.94 5.31 5.23
N PHE A 419 19.70 6.54 5.68
CA PHE A 419 20.09 7.79 5.03
C PHE A 419 21.59 7.85 4.73
N LYS A 420 22.44 7.41 5.66
CA LYS A 420 23.90 7.45 5.48
C LYS A 420 24.40 6.52 4.37
N ASN A 421 23.64 5.48 4.01
CA ASN A 421 24.02 4.56 2.94
C ASN A 421 24.01 5.23 1.57
N MET A 422 23.25 6.32 1.39
CA MET A 422 23.26 7.11 0.15
C MET A 422 24.64 7.74 -0.13
N PHE A 423 25.47 7.94 0.90
CA PHE A 423 26.79 8.57 0.81
C PHE A 423 27.94 7.59 0.60
N GLN A 424 27.64 6.29 0.58
CA GLN A 424 28.68 5.27 0.41
C GLN A 424 29.21 5.29 -1.03
N GLN A 425 30.52 5.38 -1.13
CA GLN A 425 31.25 5.22 -2.40
C GLN A 425 31.97 3.89 -2.41
N ILE A 426 32.06 3.30 -3.60
CA ILE A 426 32.84 2.09 -3.84
C ILE A 426 33.97 2.38 -4.82
N SER A 427 35.04 1.59 -4.74
CA SER A 427 36.06 1.54 -5.78
C SER A 427 35.80 0.34 -6.68
N LEU A 428 35.77 0.58 -7.99
CA LEU A 428 35.55 -0.48 -8.98
C LEU A 428 36.77 -0.61 -9.89
N PRO A 429 37.29 -1.84 -10.08
CA PRO A 429 38.34 -2.10 -11.06
C PRO A 429 37.94 -1.55 -12.44
N GLY A 430 38.86 -0.83 -13.08
CA GLY A 430 38.63 -0.21 -14.38
C GLY A 430 38.05 1.21 -14.34
N LEU A 431 37.60 1.70 -13.18
CA LEU A 431 37.21 3.10 -12.99
C LEU A 431 38.20 3.81 -12.06
N GLN A 432 38.34 5.14 -12.23
CA GLN A 432 39.15 5.98 -11.34
C GLN A 432 38.26 6.71 -10.35
N GLY A 433 38.69 6.83 -9.10
CA GLY A 433 37.94 7.53 -8.05
C GLY A 433 36.78 6.73 -7.45
N GLY A 434 36.03 7.38 -6.57
CA GLY A 434 34.84 6.79 -5.96
C GLY A 434 33.66 6.72 -6.95
N VAL A 435 32.91 5.63 -6.88
CA VAL A 435 31.69 5.38 -7.66
C VAL A 435 30.51 5.35 -6.71
N MET A 436 29.43 6.02 -7.06
CA MET A 436 28.19 6.03 -6.29
C MET A 436 27.16 5.06 -6.89
N LYS A 437 26.24 4.59 -6.06
CA LYS A 437 25.13 3.73 -6.46
C LYS A 437 23.83 4.51 -6.45
N THR A 438 22.98 4.29 -7.44
CA THR A 438 21.57 4.68 -7.33
C THR A 438 20.89 3.81 -6.29
N VAL A 439 19.73 4.21 -5.77
CA VAL A 439 18.87 3.26 -5.02
C VAL A 439 18.53 2.08 -5.93
N VAL A 440 18.65 0.87 -5.40
CA VAL A 440 18.34 -0.36 -6.14
C VAL A 440 16.84 -0.46 -6.44
N ARG A 441 16.48 -1.18 -7.50
CA ARG A 441 15.10 -1.51 -7.89
C ARG A 441 14.89 -3.01 -7.72
N GLY A 442 13.70 -3.45 -7.37
CA GLY A 442 13.41 -4.84 -7.03
C GLY A 442 13.94 -5.25 -5.65
N VAL A 443 14.03 -6.55 -5.38
CA VAL A 443 14.50 -7.11 -4.10
C VAL A 443 15.85 -7.79 -4.32
N GLU A 444 16.86 -7.29 -3.60
CA GLU A 444 18.20 -7.90 -3.65
C GLU A 444 18.14 -9.33 -3.11
N ALA A 445 18.86 -10.24 -3.77
CA ALA A 445 18.93 -11.63 -3.32
C ALA A 445 19.73 -11.71 -2.01
N ASP A 446 19.30 -12.53 -1.06
CA ASP A 446 20.02 -12.70 0.22
C ASP A 446 21.43 -13.29 0.04
N ASP A 447 21.64 -14.12 -0.98
CA ASP A 447 22.92 -14.75 -1.27
C ASP A 447 23.84 -13.79 -2.07
N PRO A 448 24.95 -13.30 -1.49
CA PRO A 448 25.85 -12.37 -2.16
C PRO A 448 26.50 -12.93 -3.44
N ARG A 449 26.56 -14.26 -3.59
CA ARG A 449 27.09 -14.90 -4.81
C ARG A 449 26.20 -14.66 -6.03
N ARG A 450 24.97 -14.22 -5.79
CA ARG A 450 23.99 -13.87 -6.83
C ARG A 450 24.08 -12.41 -7.24
N HIS A 451 24.92 -11.63 -6.58
CA HIS A 451 25.11 -10.21 -6.87
C HIS A 451 26.16 -10.05 -7.96
N TRP A 452 25.96 -9.05 -8.80
CA TRP A 452 26.88 -8.67 -9.85
C TRP A 452 26.99 -7.16 -9.91
N ILE A 453 28.17 -6.70 -10.31
CA ILE A 453 28.50 -5.30 -10.40
C ILE A 453 29.61 -5.14 -11.44
N ALA A 454 29.40 -4.29 -12.44
CA ALA A 454 30.39 -4.04 -13.46
C ALA A 454 30.28 -2.63 -14.04
N PRO A 455 31.42 -1.99 -14.37
CA PRO A 455 31.41 -0.77 -15.15
C PRO A 455 31.08 -1.06 -16.63
N PHE A 456 30.64 -0.02 -17.35
CA PHE A 456 30.58 -0.05 -18.80
C PHE A 456 32.00 0.10 -19.38
N PRO A 457 32.48 -0.85 -20.21
CA PRO A 457 33.81 -0.79 -20.83
C PRO A 457 34.17 0.55 -21.49
N ASP A 458 33.24 1.16 -22.23
CA ASP A 458 33.44 2.45 -22.92
C ASP A 458 33.62 3.65 -21.97
N ARG A 459 33.26 3.49 -20.70
CA ARG A 459 33.41 4.53 -19.66
C ARG A 459 34.70 4.42 -18.87
N THR A 460 35.42 3.31 -18.98
CA THR A 460 36.74 3.13 -18.36
C THR A 460 37.79 4.04 -19.01
N PRO A 461 38.88 4.43 -18.32
CA PRO A 461 39.96 5.21 -18.93
C PRO A 461 40.55 4.54 -20.17
N HIS A 462 40.68 3.20 -20.14
CA HIS A 462 41.14 2.42 -21.28
C HIS A 462 40.15 2.51 -22.45
N GLY A 463 38.86 2.27 -22.20
CA GLY A 463 37.84 2.31 -23.25
C GLY A 463 37.68 3.70 -23.86
N ARG A 464 37.76 4.76 -23.04
CA ARG A 464 37.76 6.15 -23.51
C ARG A 464 38.97 6.43 -24.42
N ALA A 465 40.17 6.03 -23.99
CA ALA A 465 41.40 6.20 -24.78
C ALA A 465 41.40 5.39 -26.09
N ALA A 466 40.81 4.20 -26.08
CA ALA A 466 40.67 3.34 -27.25
C ALA A 466 39.50 3.72 -28.17
N GLY A 467 38.68 4.72 -27.80
CA GLY A 467 37.53 5.14 -28.60
C GLY A 467 36.39 4.13 -28.64
N ILE A 468 36.29 3.24 -27.64
CA ILE A 468 35.21 2.26 -27.53
C ILE A 468 33.87 3.00 -27.37
N ARG A 469 32.82 2.52 -28.04
CA ARG A 469 31.46 3.07 -27.98
C ARG A 469 30.44 1.96 -27.85
N LEU A 470 29.38 2.21 -27.09
CA LEU A 470 28.20 1.35 -27.07
C LEU A 470 27.50 1.41 -28.43
N VAL A 471 27.24 0.25 -29.05
CA VAL A 471 26.62 0.17 -30.38
C VAL A 471 25.29 -0.56 -30.38
N ARG A 472 25.08 -1.48 -29.42
CA ARG A 472 23.82 -2.23 -29.29
C ARG A 472 23.60 -2.65 -27.84
N VAL A 473 22.35 -2.65 -27.42
CA VAL A 473 21.91 -3.30 -26.19
C VAL A 473 21.00 -4.47 -26.55
N SER A 474 21.27 -5.65 -26.00
CA SER A 474 20.42 -6.83 -26.14
C SER A 474 19.77 -7.16 -24.80
N VAL A 475 18.45 -7.30 -24.79
CA VAL A 475 17.67 -7.54 -23.57
C VAL A 475 17.06 -8.94 -23.63
N PHE A 476 17.36 -9.74 -22.63
CA PHE A 476 16.89 -11.10 -22.46
C PHE A 476 15.73 -11.05 -21.47
N ALA A 477 14.52 -11.40 -21.90
CA ALA A 477 13.35 -11.38 -21.03
C ALA A 477 12.28 -12.38 -21.49
N GLY A 478 11.56 -12.92 -20.52
CA GLY A 478 10.31 -13.66 -20.69
C GLY A 478 9.19 -12.94 -19.94
N ALA A 479 8.60 -13.61 -18.94
CA ALA A 479 7.69 -12.95 -18.00
C ALA A 479 8.40 -11.91 -17.13
N PHE A 480 9.71 -12.08 -16.91
CA PHE A 480 10.58 -11.21 -16.13
C PHE A 480 11.88 -10.93 -16.92
N LEU A 481 12.66 -9.94 -16.49
CA LEU A 481 13.97 -9.65 -17.07
C LEU A 481 14.97 -10.75 -16.71
N ASP A 482 15.58 -11.41 -17.69
CA ASP A 482 16.63 -12.41 -17.46
C ASP A 482 18.02 -11.76 -17.36
N GLY A 483 18.30 -10.80 -18.24
CA GLY A 483 19.58 -10.10 -18.29
C GLY A 483 19.72 -9.13 -19.45
N ILE A 484 20.84 -8.43 -19.47
CA ILE A 484 21.17 -7.38 -20.43
C ILE A 484 22.60 -7.64 -20.94
N LEU A 485 22.81 -7.48 -22.24
CA LEU A 485 24.13 -7.56 -22.87
C LEU A 485 24.40 -6.30 -23.66
N PHE A 486 25.40 -5.54 -23.22
CA PHE A 486 25.90 -4.35 -23.90
C PHE A 486 26.98 -4.76 -24.90
N HIS A 487 26.87 -4.31 -26.15
CA HIS A 487 27.81 -4.61 -27.24
C HIS A 487 28.56 -3.34 -27.65
N TYR A 488 29.85 -3.47 -27.89
CA TYR A 488 30.73 -2.33 -28.13
C TYR A 488 31.38 -2.36 -29.52
N SER A 489 31.85 -1.20 -29.98
CA SER A 489 32.46 -1.01 -31.30
C SER A 489 33.72 -1.85 -31.55
N ASP A 490 34.41 -2.26 -30.49
CA ASP A 490 35.58 -3.15 -30.52
C ASP A 490 35.21 -4.64 -30.53
N ARG A 491 33.91 -4.96 -30.66
CA ARG A 491 33.32 -6.32 -30.59
C ARG A 491 33.36 -6.95 -29.20
N SER A 492 33.76 -6.23 -28.16
CA SER A 492 33.57 -6.68 -26.79
C SER A 492 32.10 -6.60 -26.38
N SER A 493 31.75 -7.31 -25.32
CA SER A 493 30.41 -7.24 -24.73
C SER A 493 30.46 -7.39 -23.21
N GLN A 494 29.50 -6.77 -22.52
CA GLN A 494 29.39 -6.79 -21.06
C GLN A 494 28.00 -7.29 -20.64
N PRO A 495 27.90 -8.48 -20.01
CA PRO A 495 26.64 -8.99 -19.50
C PRO A 495 26.30 -8.43 -18.11
N TYR A 496 25.00 -8.37 -17.84
CA TYR A 496 24.38 -8.07 -16.55
C TYR A 496 23.17 -9.00 -16.34
N GLY A 497 23.26 -9.95 -15.42
CA GLY A 497 22.28 -11.05 -15.31
C GLY A 497 22.51 -12.17 -16.34
N SER A 498 21.47 -12.97 -16.60
CA SER A 498 21.55 -14.13 -17.50
C SER A 498 21.29 -13.75 -18.96
N THR A 499 22.21 -14.14 -19.85
CA THR A 499 22.11 -13.91 -21.29
C THR A 499 21.90 -15.20 -22.08
N THR A 500 21.44 -16.27 -21.42
CA THR A 500 21.28 -17.60 -22.02
C THR A 500 19.88 -18.18 -21.91
N ASN A 501 18.99 -17.53 -21.16
CA ASN A 501 17.70 -18.11 -20.79
C ASN A 501 16.59 -17.81 -21.80
N SER A 502 16.74 -16.78 -22.62
CA SER A 502 15.73 -16.33 -23.59
C SER A 502 16.35 -15.82 -24.89
N THR A 503 15.52 -15.62 -25.91
CA THR A 503 15.93 -14.97 -27.16
C THR A 503 16.00 -13.46 -26.91
N PRO A 504 17.12 -12.79 -27.23
CA PRO A 504 17.24 -11.37 -26.96
C PRO A 504 16.42 -10.52 -27.93
N ALA A 505 15.84 -9.44 -27.41
CA ALA A 505 15.45 -8.29 -28.21
C ALA A 505 16.64 -7.35 -28.38
N HIS A 506 16.82 -6.78 -29.58
CA HIS A 506 17.95 -5.90 -29.88
C HIS A 506 17.50 -4.45 -30.01
N PHE A 507 18.31 -3.55 -29.47
CA PHE A 507 18.21 -2.11 -29.65
C PHE A 507 19.54 -1.56 -30.15
N ASP A 508 19.58 -1.18 -31.43
CA ASP A 508 20.75 -0.61 -32.09
C ASP A 508 20.84 0.89 -31.86
N LEU A 509 22.00 1.36 -31.40
CA LEU A 509 22.28 2.78 -31.22
C LEU A 509 22.74 3.41 -32.55
N GLN A 510 22.27 4.62 -32.80
CA GLN A 510 22.70 5.45 -33.92
C GLN A 510 24.08 6.07 -33.66
N PRO A 511 24.82 6.49 -34.70
CA PRO A 511 26.07 7.23 -34.51
C PRO A 511 25.86 8.47 -33.63
N GLY A 512 26.64 8.60 -32.56
CA GLY A 512 26.53 9.70 -31.59
C GLY A 512 25.41 9.54 -30.55
N GLU A 513 24.61 8.48 -30.64
CA GLU A 513 23.65 8.08 -29.63
C GLU A 513 24.34 7.32 -28.50
N ASP A 514 23.92 7.57 -27.26
CA ASP A 514 24.48 6.93 -26.08
C ASP A 514 23.37 6.61 -25.06
N LEU A 515 23.64 5.77 -24.07
CA LEU A 515 22.69 5.46 -23.00
C LEU A 515 22.49 6.69 -22.11
N ALA A 516 21.24 7.13 -21.95
CA ALA A 516 20.88 8.18 -20.98
C ALA A 516 20.43 7.57 -19.65
N MET A 517 19.50 6.61 -19.71
CA MET A 517 18.91 5.98 -18.54
C MET A 517 18.27 4.63 -18.90
N LEU A 518 17.94 3.86 -17.87
CA LEU A 518 17.13 2.66 -17.99
C LEU A 518 15.84 2.87 -17.20
N ASN A 519 14.69 2.64 -17.84
CA ASN A 519 13.43 2.50 -17.13
C ASN A 519 13.21 1.01 -16.85
N VAL A 520 12.80 0.68 -15.63
CA VAL A 520 12.42 -0.68 -15.26
C VAL A 520 10.99 -0.72 -14.77
N ARG A 521 10.31 -1.84 -14.99
CA ARG A 521 9.14 -2.20 -14.19
C ARG A 521 9.61 -3.13 -13.08
N SER A 522 9.28 -2.79 -11.83
CA SER A 522 9.72 -3.59 -10.68
C SER A 522 8.69 -3.69 -9.57
N GLY A 523 8.65 -4.85 -8.92
CA GLY A 523 7.94 -5.13 -7.68
C GLY A 523 8.83 -5.96 -6.75
N GLY A 524 8.52 -7.25 -6.60
CA GLY A 524 9.40 -8.22 -5.92
C GLY A 524 10.66 -8.59 -6.71
N TRP A 525 10.68 -8.29 -8.01
CA TRP A 525 11.79 -8.52 -8.95
C TRP A 525 11.72 -7.50 -10.09
N ILE A 526 12.58 -7.62 -11.11
CA ILE A 526 12.52 -6.78 -12.31
C ILE A 526 11.66 -7.47 -13.38
N ASP A 527 10.49 -6.90 -13.65
CA ASP A 527 9.52 -7.42 -14.60
C ASP A 527 9.88 -7.09 -16.05
N ALA A 528 10.33 -5.86 -16.30
CA ALA A 528 10.67 -5.40 -17.65
C ALA A 528 11.70 -4.26 -17.65
N LEU A 529 12.31 -4.02 -18.81
CA LEU A 529 13.29 -2.95 -19.01
C LEU A 529 13.05 -2.21 -20.33
N GLN A 530 13.17 -0.89 -20.29
CA GLN A 530 13.19 0.02 -21.43
C GLN A 530 14.49 0.80 -21.44
N ILE A 531 15.08 0.93 -22.62
CA ILE A 531 16.30 1.69 -22.87
C ILE A 531 15.89 3.09 -23.31
N VAL A 532 16.52 4.12 -22.75
CA VAL A 532 16.36 5.51 -23.16
C VAL A 532 17.73 6.11 -23.45
N THR A 533 17.84 6.80 -24.58
CA THR A 533 19.11 7.31 -25.08
C THR A 533 19.22 8.83 -24.98
N THR A 534 20.44 9.35 -25.14
CA THR A 534 20.76 10.78 -25.12
C THR A 534 20.10 11.58 -26.23
N LEU A 535 19.62 10.91 -27.29
CA LEU A 535 18.88 11.54 -28.40
C LEU A 535 17.36 11.47 -28.21
N GLY A 536 16.88 11.04 -27.04
CA GLY A 536 15.46 10.95 -26.71
C GLY A 536 14.73 9.76 -27.34
N ARG A 537 15.44 8.85 -28.02
CA ARG A 537 14.86 7.58 -28.48
C ARG A 537 14.68 6.65 -27.30
N SER A 538 13.58 5.91 -27.32
CA SER A 538 13.29 4.88 -26.32
C SER A 538 12.91 3.57 -27.01
N SER A 539 13.33 2.46 -26.43
CA SER A 539 12.81 1.14 -26.83
C SER A 539 11.38 0.95 -26.31
N PRO A 540 10.63 -0.07 -26.76
CA PRO A 540 9.55 -0.65 -25.98
C PRO A 540 10.08 -1.19 -24.64
N PHE A 541 9.19 -1.46 -23.69
CA PHE A 541 9.53 -2.32 -22.55
C PHE A 541 9.71 -3.76 -23.03
N TYR A 542 10.83 -4.38 -22.65
CA TYR A 542 11.11 -5.80 -22.87
C TYR A 542 10.90 -6.56 -21.55
N GLY A 543 9.98 -7.52 -21.54
CA GLY A 543 9.59 -8.29 -20.35
C GLY A 543 8.08 -8.26 -20.09
N GLY A 544 7.68 -8.53 -18.86
CA GLY A 544 6.27 -8.57 -18.43
C GLY A 544 5.65 -7.21 -18.11
N GLY A 545 4.33 -7.20 -17.89
CA GLY A 545 3.57 -5.99 -17.50
C GLY A 545 3.46 -5.74 -15.99
N GLY A 546 4.12 -6.56 -15.16
CA GLY A 546 4.12 -6.41 -13.71
C GLY A 546 4.87 -5.18 -13.22
N GLY A 547 4.84 -4.91 -11.91
CA GLY A 547 5.65 -3.87 -11.27
C GLY A 547 5.25 -2.41 -11.58
N GLY A 548 5.81 -1.48 -10.81
CA GLY A 548 5.75 -0.03 -11.04
C GLY A 548 6.94 0.45 -11.88
N VAL A 549 6.76 1.53 -12.65
CA VAL A 549 7.83 2.09 -13.50
C VAL A 549 8.78 2.93 -12.65
N ARG A 550 10.08 2.59 -12.67
CA ARG A 550 11.14 3.37 -12.05
C ARG A 550 12.28 3.64 -13.00
N SER A 551 12.95 4.76 -12.80
CA SER A 551 14.14 5.12 -13.56
C SER A 551 15.42 4.80 -12.79
N ILE A 552 16.42 4.37 -13.55
CA ILE A 552 17.82 4.23 -13.18
C ILE A 552 18.59 5.21 -14.06
N GLU A 553 18.93 6.34 -13.46
CA GLU A 553 19.63 7.45 -14.11
C GLU A 553 20.67 8.02 -13.16
N ALA A 554 21.67 8.67 -13.76
CA ALA A 554 22.61 9.46 -12.99
C ALA A 554 21.99 10.83 -12.65
N PRO A 555 22.25 11.38 -11.46
CA PRO A 555 21.82 12.73 -11.12
C PRO A 555 22.47 13.78 -12.04
N PRO A 556 21.90 15.00 -12.14
CA PRO A 556 22.47 16.08 -12.95
C PRO A 556 23.95 16.34 -12.63
N GLY A 557 24.79 16.43 -13.66
CA GLY A 557 26.25 16.59 -13.52
C GLY A 557 27.03 15.28 -13.35
N TYR A 558 26.33 14.14 -13.34
CA TYR A 558 26.90 12.80 -13.28
C TYR A 558 26.53 12.00 -14.54
N VAL A 559 27.29 10.94 -14.80
CA VAL A 559 27.05 10.01 -15.91
C VAL A 559 26.98 8.58 -15.38
N LEU A 560 26.14 7.76 -16.00
CA LEU A 560 26.13 6.33 -15.72
C LEU A 560 27.43 5.70 -16.21
N VAL A 561 28.10 4.98 -15.32
CA VAL A 561 29.38 4.30 -15.58
C VAL A 561 29.29 2.79 -15.47
N GLY A 562 28.14 2.23 -15.14
CA GLY A 562 27.91 0.79 -15.03
C GLY A 562 26.58 0.44 -14.38
N LEU A 563 26.37 -0.85 -14.14
CA LEU A 563 25.20 -1.38 -13.44
C LEU A 563 25.61 -2.34 -12.33
N TYR A 564 24.71 -2.50 -11.36
CA TYR A 564 24.79 -3.53 -10.32
C TYR A 564 23.41 -4.13 -10.07
N GLY A 565 23.35 -5.29 -9.45
CA GLY A 565 22.09 -5.97 -9.17
C GLY A 565 22.30 -7.39 -8.71
N SER A 566 21.20 -8.15 -8.71
CA SER A 566 21.21 -9.56 -8.34
C SER A 566 20.25 -10.37 -9.20
N SER A 567 20.49 -11.67 -9.31
CA SER A 567 19.62 -12.63 -10.01
C SER A 567 19.18 -13.75 -9.08
N ASN A 568 18.07 -14.43 -9.37
CA ASN A 568 17.69 -15.62 -8.60
C ASN A 568 18.47 -16.85 -9.07
N ASP A 569 18.29 -17.96 -8.35
CA ASP A 569 18.87 -19.25 -8.68
C ASP A 569 17.85 -20.09 -9.44
N GLY A 570 18.07 -20.26 -10.74
CA GLY A 570 17.26 -21.07 -11.64
C GLY A 570 17.63 -22.55 -11.61
N GLY A 571 17.99 -23.11 -10.44
CA GLY A 571 18.41 -24.50 -10.30
C GLY A 571 19.87 -24.75 -10.72
N GLY A 572 20.80 -23.91 -10.24
CA GLY A 572 22.23 -23.98 -10.51
C GLY A 572 22.73 -23.08 -11.63
N LYS A 573 21.87 -22.22 -12.20
CA LYS A 573 22.20 -21.18 -13.18
C LYS A 573 21.54 -19.85 -12.76
N PRO A 574 22.09 -18.67 -13.16
CA PRO A 574 21.41 -17.41 -12.95
C PRO A 574 20.05 -17.43 -13.66
N GLY A 575 18.96 -17.25 -12.91
CA GLY A 575 17.62 -17.09 -13.48
C GLY A 575 17.35 -15.62 -13.80
N TRP A 576 16.17 -15.11 -13.44
CA TRP A 576 15.80 -13.73 -13.70
C TRP A 576 16.45 -12.73 -12.73
N VAL A 577 16.59 -11.49 -13.17
CA VAL A 577 17.07 -10.35 -12.39
C VAL A 577 16.06 -10.04 -11.30
N THR A 578 16.49 -10.16 -10.04
CA THR A 578 15.67 -9.79 -8.88
C THR A 578 15.85 -8.32 -8.50
N SER A 579 17.03 -7.76 -8.78
CA SER A 579 17.31 -6.36 -8.50
C SER A 579 18.23 -5.71 -9.54
N LEU A 580 18.06 -4.40 -9.77
CA LEU A 580 18.87 -3.62 -10.69
C LEU A 580 19.09 -2.19 -10.17
N GLY A 581 20.32 -1.71 -10.26
CA GLY A 581 20.71 -0.34 -9.94
C GLY A 581 21.83 0.16 -10.84
N GLY A 582 21.99 1.48 -10.87
CA GLY A 582 23.00 2.19 -11.67
C GLY A 582 24.23 2.56 -10.85
N LEU A 583 25.36 2.62 -11.53
CA LEU A 583 26.61 3.17 -11.01
C LEU A 583 26.86 4.52 -11.69
N TYR A 584 27.25 5.54 -10.94
CA TYR A 584 27.51 6.86 -11.53
C TYR A 584 28.74 7.56 -10.93
N GLN A 585 29.35 8.41 -11.75
CA GLN A 585 30.47 9.29 -11.41
C GLN A 585 30.27 10.67 -12.03
N ARG A 586 30.98 11.66 -11.51
CA ARG A 586 30.93 13.02 -12.05
C ARG A 586 31.39 13.00 -13.50
N GLY A 587 30.60 13.62 -14.37
CA GLY A 587 30.76 13.60 -15.83
C GLY A 587 32.07 14.21 -16.32
#